data_AF-A0A2U1VLM3-F1
#
_entry.id   AF-A0A2U1VLM3-F1
#
_cell.length_a   1.000
_cell.length_b   1.000
_cell.length_c   1.000
_cell.angle_alpha   90.00
_cell.angle_beta   90.00
_cell.angle_gamma   90.00
#
_symmetry.space_group_name_H-M   'P 1'
#
loop_
_entity.id
_entity.type
_entity.pdbx_description
1 polymer ?
#
loop_
_entity_poly.entity_id
_entity_poly.type
_entity_poly.pdbx_seq_one_letter_code
_entity_poly.pdbx_strand_id
1 'polypeptide(L)'
;MDVRPEVRAALADAAFTPLDTGDGCLAWCRASDDDTHVMISANNDLDGDPQAPDWILGCYGDSGGFVEVSGLTLEAAIEGAALLRAPLRADGSLVEAIYPTLEQALDDLA
;
A
#
# COMPACT_ATOMS: atom_id res chain seq x y z
N MET A 1 3.89 1.21 -20.11
CA MET A 1 2.64 0.48 -19.86
C MET A 1 1.50 1.49 -19.89
N ASP A 2 0.38 1.15 -20.52
CA ASP A 2 -0.78 2.05 -20.59
C ASP A 2 -1.68 1.77 -19.39
N VAL A 3 -1.62 2.63 -18.37
CA VAL A 3 -2.46 2.50 -17.16
C VAL A 3 -3.82 3.12 -17.45
N ARG A 4 -4.91 2.42 -17.09
CA ARG A 4 -6.27 2.94 -17.20
C ARG A 4 -6.40 4.37 -16.64
N PRO A 5 -7.05 5.31 -17.36
CA PRO A 5 -7.17 6.70 -16.92
C PRO A 5 -7.81 6.87 -15.53
N GLU A 6 -8.81 6.07 -15.21
CA GLU A 6 -9.50 6.08 -13.92
C GLU A 6 -8.60 5.66 -12.75
N VAL A 7 -7.75 4.64 -12.95
CA VAL A 7 -6.76 4.20 -11.95
C VAL A 7 -5.73 5.30 -11.73
N ARG A 8 -5.18 5.85 -12.84
CA ARG A 8 -4.22 6.94 -12.79
C ARG A 8 -4.78 8.17 -12.08
N ALA A 9 -6.01 8.57 -12.40
CA ALA A 9 -6.65 9.73 -11.80
C ALA A 9 -6.85 9.53 -10.30
N ALA A 10 -7.43 8.39 -9.88
CA ALA A 10 -7.68 8.09 -8.48
C ALA A 10 -6.40 8.11 -7.63
N LEU A 11 -5.32 7.49 -8.12
CA LEU A 11 -4.04 7.42 -7.39
C LEU A 11 -3.31 8.76 -7.39
N ALA A 12 -3.35 9.51 -8.50
CA ALA A 12 -2.79 10.86 -8.55
C ALA A 12 -3.53 11.83 -7.61
N ASP A 13 -4.87 11.77 -7.57
CA ASP A 13 -5.70 12.56 -6.66
C ASP A 13 -5.42 12.20 -5.19
N ALA A 14 -5.04 10.94 -4.91
CA ALA A 14 -4.57 10.47 -3.61
C ALA A 14 -3.07 10.75 -3.33
N ALA A 15 -2.43 11.55 -4.19
CA ALA A 15 -1.02 11.95 -4.12
C ALA A 15 0.00 10.80 -4.23
N PHE A 16 -0.37 9.70 -4.88
CA PHE A 16 0.56 8.66 -5.25
C PHE A 16 1.22 8.93 -6.60
N THR A 17 2.48 8.51 -6.72
CA THR A 17 3.24 8.56 -7.98
C THR A 17 3.76 7.17 -8.35
N PRO A 18 3.84 6.82 -9.65
CA PRO A 18 4.43 5.55 -10.06
C PRO A 18 5.88 5.43 -9.61
N LEU A 19 6.25 4.25 -9.11
CA LEU A 19 7.58 3.88 -8.67
C LEU A 19 7.93 2.50 -9.23
N ASP A 20 9.14 2.38 -9.76
CA ASP A 20 9.77 1.10 -10.04
C ASP A 20 10.51 0.64 -8.79
N THR A 21 10.06 -0.46 -8.19
CA THR A 21 10.64 -1.01 -6.96
C THR A 21 11.79 -1.97 -7.23
N GLY A 22 12.16 -2.19 -8.50
CA GLY A 22 13.16 -3.17 -8.94
C GLY A 22 12.55 -4.51 -9.34
N ASP A 23 13.36 -5.35 -10.00
CA ASP A 23 13.01 -6.72 -10.45
C ASP A 23 11.74 -6.84 -11.30
N GLY A 24 11.34 -5.74 -11.96
CA GLY A 24 10.13 -5.66 -12.77
C GLY A 24 8.85 -5.44 -11.97
N CYS A 25 8.96 -5.17 -10.67
CA CYS A 25 7.85 -4.80 -9.81
C CYS A 25 7.61 -3.28 -9.85
N LEU A 26 6.34 -2.90 -9.99
CA LEU A 26 5.90 -1.52 -9.99
C LEU A 26 4.86 -1.31 -8.88
N ALA A 27 4.86 -0.12 -8.31
CA ALA A 27 3.84 0.29 -7.37
C ALA A 27 3.57 1.79 -7.48
N TRP A 28 2.39 2.20 -7.06
CA TRP A 28 2.11 3.58 -6.76
C TRP A 28 2.63 3.87 -5.36
N CYS A 29 3.51 4.86 -5.20
CA CYS A 29 4.13 5.19 -3.93
C CYS A 29 3.77 6.60 -3.49
N ARG A 30 3.55 6.76 -2.18
CA ARG A 30 3.44 8.02 -1.47
C ARG A 30 4.31 7.94 -0.23
N ALA A 31 5.26 8.86 -0.10
CA ALA A 31 6.02 9.03 1.14
C ALA A 31 5.10 9.59 2.23
N SER A 32 5.28 9.11 3.46
CA SER A 32 4.65 9.67 4.65
C SER A 32 5.69 10.44 5.47
N ASP A 33 5.23 11.35 6.33
CA ASP A 33 6.08 12.16 7.20
C ASP A 33 6.78 11.32 8.30
N ASP A 34 6.35 10.07 8.51
CA ASP A 34 6.82 9.17 9.57
C ASP A 34 7.93 8.19 9.11
N ASP A 35 8.85 8.62 8.24
CA ASP A 35 9.94 7.77 7.68
C ASP A 35 9.43 6.45 7.08
N THR A 36 8.29 6.50 6.39
CA THR A 36 7.62 5.34 5.79
C THR A 36 7.18 5.61 4.37
N HIS A 37 7.11 4.54 3.58
CA HIS A 37 6.58 4.52 2.23
C HIS A 37 5.27 3.74 2.21
N VAL A 38 4.19 4.41 1.82
CA VAL A 38 2.92 3.73 1.54
C VAL A 38 2.88 3.41 0.05
N MET A 39 2.59 2.15 -0.28
CA MET A 39 2.53 1.69 -1.66
C MET A 39 1.20 1.01 -1.95
N ILE A 40 0.70 1.19 -3.17
CA ILE A 40 -0.46 0.49 -3.71
C ILE A 40 -0.06 -0.15 -5.03
N SER A 41 -0.34 -1.44 -5.21
CA SER A 41 -0.10 -2.13 -6.48
C SER A 41 -1.22 -3.13 -6.78
N ALA A 42 -1.40 -3.44 -8.05
CA ALA A 42 -2.19 -4.58 -8.50
C ALA A 42 -1.21 -5.69 -8.88
N ASN A 43 -0.92 -6.62 -7.97
CA ASN A 43 0.05 -7.71 -8.16
C ASN A 43 1.41 -7.25 -8.73
N ASN A 44 2.05 -6.27 -8.07
CA ASN A 44 3.32 -5.65 -8.52
C ASN A 44 3.24 -4.89 -9.85
N ASP A 45 2.05 -4.41 -10.21
CA ASP A 45 1.83 -3.55 -11.37
C ASP A 45 1.11 -2.25 -10.98
N LEU A 46 1.18 -1.24 -11.87
CA LEU A 46 0.52 0.06 -11.76
C LEU A 46 -0.95 0.03 -12.20
N ASP A 47 -1.42 -1.04 -12.81
CA ASP A 47 -2.76 -1.13 -13.36
C ASP A 47 -3.43 -2.48 -13.06
N GLY A 48 -4.74 -2.44 -12.85
CA GLY A 48 -5.59 -3.55 -12.45
C GLY A 48 -7.05 -3.16 -12.61
N ASP A 49 -7.97 -4.11 -12.47
CA ASP A 49 -9.39 -3.76 -12.41
C ASP A 49 -9.66 -3.03 -11.08
N PRO A 50 -10.07 -1.74 -11.08
CA PRO A 50 -10.25 -0.99 -9.85
C PRO A 50 -11.32 -1.58 -8.91
N GLN A 51 -12.22 -2.42 -9.42
CA GLN A 51 -13.29 -3.07 -8.67
C GLN A 51 -12.95 -4.51 -8.27
N ALA A 52 -11.86 -5.09 -8.78
CA ALA A 52 -11.43 -6.42 -8.38
C ALA A 52 -10.73 -6.37 -7.01
N PRO A 53 -10.89 -7.42 -6.17
CA PRO A 53 -10.16 -7.55 -4.91
C PRO A 53 -8.75 -8.11 -5.17
N ASP A 54 -7.95 -7.42 -5.98
CA ASP A 54 -6.60 -7.81 -6.38
C ASP A 54 -5.54 -6.75 -6.07
N TRP A 55 -5.95 -5.65 -5.45
CA TRP A 55 -5.05 -4.59 -5.01
C TRP A 55 -4.42 -4.93 -3.67
N ILE A 56 -3.17 -4.49 -3.53
CA ILE A 56 -2.35 -4.65 -2.35
C ILE A 56 -2.01 -3.25 -1.85
N LEU A 57 -2.23 -3.02 -0.56
CA LEU A 57 -1.79 -1.83 0.16
C LEU A 57 -0.62 -2.23 1.07
N GLY A 58 0.52 -1.58 0.91
CA GLY A 58 1.72 -1.78 1.72
C GLY A 58 2.13 -0.52 2.49
N CYS A 59 2.71 -0.69 3.67
CA CYS A 59 3.45 0.34 4.40
C CYS A 59 4.81 -0.22 4.81
N TYR A 60 5.88 0.45 4.39
CA TYR A 60 7.26 0.00 4.58
C TYR A 60 8.03 1.07 5.35
N GLY A 61 8.73 0.68 6.42
CA GLY A 61 9.52 1.62 7.22
C GLY A 61 10.95 1.74 6.70
N ASP A 62 11.51 2.96 6.71
CA ASP A 62 12.90 3.21 6.30
C ASP A 62 13.92 2.48 7.20
N SER A 63 13.54 2.26 8.47
CA SER A 63 14.32 1.50 9.44
C SER A 63 14.04 -0.02 9.41
N GLY A 64 13.22 -0.48 8.45
CA GLY A 64 12.77 -1.86 8.31
C GLY A 64 11.31 -2.06 8.70
N GLY A 65 10.85 -3.32 8.59
CA GLY A 65 9.45 -3.69 8.80
C GLY A 65 8.57 -3.40 7.59
N PHE A 66 7.50 -4.20 7.47
CA PHE A 66 6.44 -3.98 6.50
C PHE A 66 5.09 -4.52 6.99
N VAL A 67 4.03 -3.86 6.54
CA VAL A 67 2.65 -4.34 6.64
C VAL A 67 2.07 -4.31 5.24
N GLU A 68 1.57 -5.45 4.76
CA GLU A 68 0.81 -5.53 3.52
C GLU A 68 -0.59 -6.04 3.78
N VAL A 69 -1.57 -5.46 3.08
CA VAL A 69 -2.96 -5.89 3.07
C VAL A 69 -3.34 -6.21 1.64
N SER A 70 -3.69 -7.45 1.39
CA SER A 70 -4.06 -7.93 0.04
C SER A 70 -5.56 -8.15 -0.08
N GLY A 71 -6.06 -8.27 -1.31
CA GLY A 71 -7.47 -8.57 -1.57
C GLY A 71 -8.38 -7.35 -1.50
N LEU A 72 -7.84 -6.15 -1.72
CA LEU A 72 -8.58 -4.89 -1.67
C LEU A 72 -9.06 -4.48 -3.07
N THR A 73 -10.16 -3.72 -3.13
CA THR A 73 -10.44 -2.89 -4.30
C THR A 73 -9.51 -1.67 -4.29
N LEU A 74 -9.39 -0.97 -5.42
CA LEU A 74 -8.56 0.23 -5.48
C LEU A 74 -9.02 1.30 -4.48
N GLU A 75 -10.33 1.51 -4.36
CA GLU A 75 -10.93 2.45 -3.41
C GLU A 75 -10.57 2.09 -1.96
N ALA A 76 -10.71 0.82 -1.58
CA ALA A 76 -10.37 0.36 -0.24
C ALA A 76 -8.87 0.47 0.07
N ALA A 77 -8.00 0.25 -0.92
CA ALA A 77 -6.55 0.46 -0.77
C ALA A 77 -6.21 1.93 -0.55
N ILE A 78 -6.84 2.86 -1.27
CA ILE A 78 -6.64 4.31 -1.10
C ILE A 78 -7.15 4.78 0.26
N GLU A 79 -8.32 4.31 0.70
CA GLU A 79 -8.86 4.64 2.03
C GLU A 79 -7.96 4.07 3.15
N GLY A 80 -7.53 2.82 3.02
CA GLY A 80 -6.63 2.18 3.98
C GLY A 80 -5.27 2.84 4.08
N ALA A 81 -4.77 3.43 2.99
CA ALA A 81 -3.50 4.17 2.98
C ALA A 81 -3.49 5.40 3.91
N ALA A 82 -4.66 5.92 4.29
CA ALA A 82 -4.77 7.00 5.28
C ALA A 82 -4.74 6.49 6.74
N LEU A 83 -4.88 5.18 6.94
CA LEU A 83 -5.02 4.55 8.26
C LEU A 83 -3.76 3.79 8.68
N LEU A 84 -3.04 3.19 7.73
CA LEU A 84 -1.78 2.51 8.03
C LEU A 84 -0.73 3.48 8.57
N ARG A 85 0.00 3.01 9.57
CA ARG A 85 1.11 3.72 10.22
C ARG A 85 2.41 2.96 9.99
N ALA A 86 3.50 3.48 10.53
CA ALA A 86 4.76 2.77 10.57
C ALA A 86 4.58 1.31 11.03
N PRO A 87 5.32 0.35 10.46
CA PRO A 87 5.18 -1.09 10.73
C PRO A 87 5.82 -1.44 12.09
N LEU A 88 5.28 -0.84 13.15
CA LEU A 88 5.71 -0.96 14.53
C LEU A 88 4.48 -1.26 15.39
N ARG A 89 4.59 -2.28 16.25
CA ARG A 89 3.61 -2.51 17.31
C ARG A 89 3.73 -1.43 18.38
N ALA A 90 2.75 -1.37 19.29
CA ALA A 90 2.76 -0.46 20.44
C ALA A 90 4.01 -0.60 21.35
N ASP A 91 4.63 -1.78 21.38
CA ASP A 91 5.86 -2.02 22.15
C ASP A 91 7.15 -1.60 21.41
N GLY A 92 7.02 -1.10 20.17
CA GLY A 92 8.12 -0.68 19.31
C GLY A 92 8.79 -1.82 18.54
N SER A 93 8.28 -3.04 18.62
CA SER A 93 8.75 -4.15 17.79
C SER A 93 8.32 -3.98 16.33
N LEU A 94 9.21 -4.34 15.40
CA LEU A 94 8.91 -4.34 13.97
C LEU A 94 7.82 -5.37 13.63
N VAL A 95 6.98 -5.00 12.68
CA VAL A 95 6.03 -5.89 12.01
C VAL A 95 6.57 -6.21 10.63
N GLU A 96 6.49 -7.48 10.25
CA GLU A 96 6.82 -7.99 8.91
C GLU A 96 5.76 -9.03 8.54
N ALA A 97 4.63 -8.56 8.03
CA ALA A 97 3.47 -9.42 7.84
C ALA A 97 2.55 -8.98 6.71
N ILE A 98 1.86 -9.98 6.14
CA ILE A 98 0.82 -9.82 5.15
C ILE A 98 -0.51 -10.22 5.82
N TYR A 99 -1.49 -9.33 5.75
CA TYR A 99 -2.81 -9.50 6.34
C TYR A 99 -3.87 -9.67 5.24
N PRO A 100 -4.90 -10.51 5.48
CA PRO A 100 -6.02 -10.67 4.57
C PRO A 100 -7.04 -9.52 4.66
N THR A 101 -6.95 -8.66 5.68
CA THR A 101 -7.87 -7.54 5.90
C THR A 101 -7.16 -6.37 6.57
N LEU A 102 -7.66 -5.15 6.33
CA LEU A 102 -7.13 -3.94 6.97
C LEU A 102 -7.34 -3.95 8.49
N GLU A 103 -8.48 -4.46 8.96
CA GLU A 103 -8.79 -4.57 10.40
C GLU A 103 -7.72 -5.37 11.15
N GLN A 104 -7.34 -6.54 10.64
CA GLN A 104 -6.30 -7.37 11.27
C GLN A 104 -4.92 -6.70 11.28
N ALA A 105 -4.59 -5.94 10.23
CA ALA A 105 -3.35 -5.17 10.20
C ALA A 105 -3.35 -4.07 11.27
N LEU A 106 -4.46 -3.35 11.41
CA LEU A 106 -4.62 -2.29 12.41
C LEU A 106 -4.61 -2.84 13.84
N ASP A 107 -5.22 -4.00 14.07
CA ASP A 107 -5.23 -4.67 15.38
C ASP A 107 -3.83 -5.10 15.84
N ASP A 108 -2.95 -5.52 14.93
CA ASP A 108 -1.56 -5.89 15.28
C ASP A 108 -0.66 -4.66 15.52
N LEU A 109 -1.00 -3.50 14.93
CA LEU A 109 -0.27 -2.24 15.12
C LEU A 109 -0.68 -1.47 16.38
N ALA A 110 -1.87 -1.76 16.94
CA ALA A 110 -2.45 -1.05 18.09
C ALA A 110 -1.76 -1.34 19.43
#